data_AF-A0A0P0RNP9-F1
#
_entry.id   AF-A0A0P0RNP9-F1
#
_cell.length_a   1.000
_cell.length_b   1.000
_cell.length_c   1.000
_cell.angle_alpha   90.00
_cell.angle_beta   90.00
_cell.angle_gamma   90.00
#
_symmetry.space_group_name_H-M   'P 1'
#
loop_
_entity.id
_entity.type
_entity.pdbx_description
1 polymer ?
#
loop_
_entity_poly.entity_id
_entity_poly.type
_entity_poly.pdbx_seq_one_letter_code
_entity_poly.pdbx_strand_id
1 'polypeptide(L)'
;MSRIVMQTLVAFFLGCILMGCTATRPLGSIPGYQNRAVTRTEGGIEISTAVLSPEESAAIYGVPLADRKIQPVWIEVRNREDRSYFLLSPGMDPNFFPASEAAEAFSDTASNDQRSDLDRRFRGLAFHNPVRPGETVSGFVLTNLNEGAKLVQVDLVARGRARTFSVFVAVPGFEGDYTRSQVFKRITDPHEPTVNYTDDANFRAALEALPCCATNEDGSENGDPLNLVIVGSRDDALPALVRRGWSLTEQKWSGAIRRMISAALSGDAYVNAPVSDLYLFGRAQDLALQKARGDIHQRNHMRLWLSNMRYHDRLVWVGQISRDIGIRLTWHSSTFTTHKIDPDVDEARTALTEDMAYSQNLMKMGHVTGVGPAQESAPRTNLTTDPYYTDGYRVVLVFDRTPRSLPEIEVFPWILPHRIMHVTPGAKP
;
A
#
# COMPACT_ATOMS: atom_id res chain seq x y z
N MET A 1 79.46 33.63 -14.39
CA MET A 1 78.95 34.08 -13.08
C MET A 1 77.50 34.46 -13.24
N SER A 2 76.68 33.90 -12.36
CA SER A 2 75.25 33.63 -12.48
C SER A 2 74.34 34.82 -12.75
N ARG A 3 73.37 34.64 -13.66
CA ARG A 3 71.99 35.12 -13.45
C ARG A 3 71.01 34.34 -14.31
N ILE A 4 70.16 33.61 -13.60
CA ILE A 4 68.93 32.94 -13.99
C ILE A 4 67.99 33.99 -14.61
N VAL A 5 67.26 33.62 -15.66
CA VAL A 5 65.84 33.96 -15.97
C VAL A 5 65.56 33.65 -17.45
N MET A 6 64.64 32.69 -17.66
CA MET A 6 63.59 32.66 -18.68
C MET A 6 63.94 32.47 -20.17
N GLN A 7 63.68 31.25 -20.66
CA GLN A 7 63.38 30.80 -22.04
C GLN A 7 63.16 29.28 -21.90
N THR A 8 62.21 28.55 -22.50
CA THR A 8 61.41 28.62 -23.73
C THR A 8 60.37 27.48 -23.59
N LEU A 9 59.15 27.49 -24.14
CA LEU A 9 58.90 27.21 -25.55
C LEU A 9 57.42 27.44 -25.90
N VAL A 10 57.26 28.07 -27.05
CA VAL A 10 56.04 28.36 -27.80
C VAL A 10 55.61 27.12 -28.58
N ALA A 11 54.30 26.83 -28.64
CA ALA A 11 53.70 26.18 -29.81
C ALA A 11 52.22 26.57 -29.93
N PHE A 12 51.99 27.48 -30.87
CA PHE A 12 50.71 27.87 -31.47
C PHE A 12 50.02 26.66 -32.10
N PHE A 13 48.71 26.46 -31.90
CA PHE A 13 47.79 26.07 -32.97
C PHE A 13 46.34 26.42 -32.61
N LEU A 14 45.83 27.45 -33.30
CA LEU A 14 44.44 27.86 -33.34
C LEU A 14 43.72 26.95 -34.35
N GLY A 15 42.66 26.28 -33.93
CA GLY A 15 41.85 25.42 -34.80
C GLY A 15 40.41 25.35 -34.29
N CYS A 16 39.60 26.31 -34.72
CA CYS A 16 38.15 26.25 -34.59
C CYS A 16 37.61 25.03 -35.35
N ILE A 17 37.03 24.06 -34.63
CA ILE A 17 36.13 23.08 -35.23
C ILE A 17 34.74 23.27 -34.60
N LEU A 18 33.92 24.02 -35.34
CA LEU A 18 32.46 23.99 -35.22
C LEU A 18 32.00 22.61 -35.70
N MET A 19 31.76 21.67 -34.79
CA MET A 19 30.95 20.48 -35.08
C MET A 19 29.49 20.79 -34.79
N GLY A 20 28.78 21.23 -35.83
CA GLY A 20 27.33 21.20 -35.90
C GLY A 20 26.85 19.79 -36.25
N CYS A 21 25.91 19.31 -35.43
CA CYS A 21 24.86 18.33 -35.70
C CYS A 21 25.24 16.94 -36.25
N THR A 22 24.93 15.90 -35.47
CA THR A 22 23.65 15.19 -35.58
C THR A 22 23.48 14.34 -34.32
N ALA A 23 22.61 14.78 -33.41
CA ALA A 23 22.10 13.87 -32.38
C ALA A 23 21.23 12.84 -33.08
N THR A 24 21.78 11.64 -33.30
CA THR A 24 21.01 10.46 -33.63
C THR A 24 19.97 10.28 -32.54
N ARG A 25 18.71 10.61 -32.83
CA ARG A 25 17.57 10.22 -31.99
C ARG A 25 17.64 8.69 -31.87
N PRO A 26 17.76 8.12 -30.67
CA PRO A 26 17.60 6.69 -30.54
C PRO A 26 16.19 6.35 -31.02
N LEU A 27 16.07 5.40 -31.95
CA LEU A 27 14.80 4.70 -32.14
C LEU A 27 14.36 4.21 -30.76
N GLY A 28 13.12 4.54 -30.39
CA GLY A 28 12.62 4.60 -29.03
C GLY A 28 13.10 3.48 -28.12
N SER A 29 13.96 3.83 -27.16
CA SER A 29 14.11 3.04 -25.94
C SER A 29 12.78 3.11 -25.21
N ILE A 30 12.13 1.96 -24.98
CA ILE A 30 11.02 1.85 -24.05
C ILE A 30 11.44 2.52 -22.74
N PRO A 31 10.75 3.57 -22.26
CA PRO A 31 11.06 4.19 -20.99
C PRO A 31 11.19 3.15 -19.88
N GLY A 32 12.19 3.31 -19.01
CA GLY A 32 12.53 2.30 -18.00
C GLY A 32 11.35 1.82 -17.15
N TYR A 33 10.40 2.72 -16.84
CA TYR A 33 9.19 2.39 -16.09
C TYR A 33 8.24 1.42 -16.83
N GLN A 34 8.15 1.47 -18.17
CA GLN A 34 7.27 0.58 -18.93
C GLN A 34 7.75 -0.88 -18.90
N ASN A 35 9.06 -1.10 -18.78
CA ASN A 35 9.62 -2.44 -18.57
C ASN A 35 9.19 -3.04 -17.22
N ARG A 36 8.75 -2.21 -16.27
CA ARG A 36 8.23 -2.61 -14.96
C ARG A 36 6.70 -2.64 -14.91
N ALA A 37 6.03 -2.37 -16.03
CA ALA A 37 4.59 -2.26 -16.04
C ALA A 37 3.94 -3.59 -15.67
N VAL A 38 2.90 -3.51 -14.85
CA VAL A 38 2.09 -4.67 -14.49
C VAL A 38 0.85 -4.65 -15.37
N THR A 39 0.69 -5.73 -16.14
CA THR A 39 -0.46 -5.91 -17.04
C THR A 39 -1.54 -6.76 -16.38
N ARG A 40 -2.80 -6.39 -16.62
CA ARG A 40 -4.00 -7.16 -16.24
C ARG A 40 -4.99 -7.18 -17.39
N THR A 41 -5.80 -8.22 -17.43
CA THR A 41 -6.84 -8.39 -18.45
C THR A 41 -8.12 -8.88 -17.80
N GLU A 42 -9.23 -8.24 -18.13
CA GLU A 42 -10.57 -8.65 -17.72
C GLU A 42 -11.53 -8.43 -18.88
N GLY A 43 -12.21 -9.50 -19.31
CA GLY A 43 -12.99 -9.46 -20.54
C GLY A 43 -12.12 -9.11 -21.76
N GLY A 44 -12.56 -8.14 -22.54
CA GLY A 44 -11.79 -7.62 -23.68
C GLY A 44 -10.89 -6.43 -23.35
N ILE A 45 -10.77 -6.05 -22.07
CA ILE A 45 -9.97 -4.91 -21.64
C ILE A 45 -8.65 -5.38 -21.06
N GLU A 46 -7.56 -4.83 -21.57
CA GLU A 46 -6.20 -5.03 -21.06
C GLU A 46 -5.67 -3.69 -20.58
N ILE A 47 -5.17 -3.65 -19.35
CA ILE A 47 -4.50 -2.48 -18.79
C ILE A 47 -3.04 -2.81 -18.49
N SER A 48 -2.18 -1.82 -18.67
CA SER A 48 -0.78 -1.86 -18.22
C SER A 48 -0.53 -0.60 -17.41
N THR A 49 0.09 -0.74 -16.23
CA THR A 49 0.38 0.43 -15.38
C THR A 49 1.75 0.34 -14.71
N ALA A 50 2.37 1.51 -14.53
CA ALA A 50 3.63 1.67 -13.83
C ALA A 50 3.63 2.99 -13.06
N VAL A 51 4.24 2.98 -11.88
CA VAL A 51 4.41 4.18 -11.05
C VAL A 51 5.84 4.67 -11.22
N LEU A 52 6.01 5.97 -11.45
CA LEU A 52 7.31 6.58 -11.70
C LEU A 52 8.06 6.84 -10.40
N SER A 53 9.37 6.65 -10.43
CA SER A 53 10.27 7.17 -9.39
C SER A 53 10.39 8.69 -9.48
N PRO A 54 10.87 9.38 -8.42
CA PRO A 54 11.14 10.81 -8.48
C PRO A 54 12.05 11.21 -9.66
N GLU A 55 13.09 10.41 -9.94
CA GLU A 55 14.04 10.67 -11.02
C GLU A 55 13.40 10.50 -12.40
N GLU A 56 12.60 9.44 -12.59
CA GLU A 56 11.87 9.21 -13.84
C GLU A 56 10.84 10.31 -14.09
N SER A 57 10.11 10.70 -13.04
CA SER A 57 9.15 11.80 -13.09
C SER A 57 9.83 13.11 -13.50
N ALA A 58 10.97 13.44 -12.88
CA ALA A 58 11.71 14.65 -13.21
C ALA A 58 12.23 14.65 -14.66
N ALA A 59 12.73 13.50 -15.14
CA ALA A 59 13.20 13.37 -16.52
C ALA A 59 12.08 13.58 -17.56
N ILE A 60 10.86 13.16 -17.26
CA ILE A 60 9.71 13.22 -18.19
C ILE A 60 9.04 14.60 -18.16
N TYR A 61 8.77 15.11 -16.96
CA TYR A 61 8.06 16.38 -16.77
C TYR A 61 8.98 17.60 -16.79
N GLY A 62 10.30 17.41 -16.65
CA GLY A 62 11.28 18.50 -16.63
C GLY A 62 11.34 19.29 -15.32
N VAL A 63 10.58 18.87 -14.31
CA VAL A 63 10.52 19.49 -12.97
C VAL A 63 10.43 18.39 -11.89
N PRO A 64 10.91 18.63 -10.66
CA PRO A 64 10.91 17.63 -9.60
C PRO A 64 9.54 17.52 -8.91
N LEU A 65 8.60 16.76 -9.49
CA LEU A 65 7.22 16.63 -8.97
C LEU A 65 7.14 16.17 -7.51
N ALA A 66 8.10 15.36 -7.05
CA ALA A 66 8.16 14.87 -5.67
C ALA A 66 8.31 16.00 -4.64
N ASP A 67 8.92 17.13 -5.00
CA ASP A 67 9.07 18.31 -4.13
C ASP A 67 7.71 18.94 -3.78
N ARG A 68 6.72 18.74 -4.66
CA ARG A 68 5.32 19.16 -4.46
C ARG A 68 4.41 17.99 -4.06
N LYS A 69 4.99 16.86 -3.62
CA LYS A 69 4.26 15.64 -3.24
C LYS A 69 3.36 15.07 -4.35
N ILE A 70 3.76 15.24 -5.61
CA ILE A 70 3.06 14.68 -6.77
C ILE A 70 3.84 13.48 -7.30
N GLN A 71 3.12 12.41 -7.66
CA GLN A 71 3.67 11.20 -8.26
C GLN A 71 2.83 10.79 -9.47
N PRO A 72 3.43 10.75 -10.67
CA PRO A 72 2.75 10.26 -11.86
C PRO A 72 2.57 8.74 -11.84
N VAL A 73 1.39 8.30 -12.28
CA VAL A 73 1.09 6.91 -12.60
C VAL A 73 0.81 6.83 -14.09
N TRP A 74 1.63 6.06 -14.80
CA TRP A 74 1.42 5.74 -16.19
C TRP A 74 0.35 4.64 -16.32
N ILE A 75 -0.58 4.82 -17.25
CA ILE A 75 -1.57 3.82 -17.61
C ILE A 75 -1.64 3.73 -19.14
N GLU A 76 -1.71 2.50 -19.63
CA GLU A 76 -2.15 2.17 -20.97
C GLU A 76 -3.37 1.26 -20.89
N VAL A 77 -4.39 1.55 -21.69
CA VAL A 77 -5.63 0.78 -21.78
C VAL A 77 -5.82 0.38 -23.23
N ARG A 78 -5.88 -0.93 -23.47
CA ARG A 78 -6.24 -1.52 -24.76
C ARG A 78 -7.65 -2.07 -24.68
N ASN A 79 -8.53 -1.50 -25.51
CA ASN A 79 -9.95 -1.85 -25.53
C ASN A 79 -10.28 -2.75 -26.71
N ARG A 80 -10.51 -4.05 -26.45
CA ARG A 80 -10.99 -5.02 -27.45
C ARG A 80 -12.50 -5.31 -27.32
N GLU A 81 -13.23 -4.50 -26.55
CA GLU A 81 -14.69 -4.62 -26.40
C GLU A 81 -15.46 -3.66 -27.33
N ASP A 82 -16.79 -3.73 -27.29
CA ASP A 82 -17.73 -3.02 -28.17
C ASP A 82 -18.26 -1.70 -27.57
N ARG A 83 -17.63 -1.19 -26.52
CA ARG A 83 -18.03 0.03 -25.80
C ARG A 83 -16.84 0.96 -25.59
N SER A 84 -17.09 2.26 -25.63
CA SER A 84 -16.11 3.27 -25.22
C SER A 84 -16.05 3.32 -23.69
N TYR A 85 -14.84 3.18 -23.14
CA TYR A 85 -14.59 3.23 -21.71
C TYR A 85 -13.99 4.57 -21.31
N PHE A 86 -14.36 5.04 -20.11
CA PHE A 86 -13.82 6.24 -19.49
C PHE A 86 -13.08 5.84 -18.22
N LEU A 87 -11.81 6.21 -18.13
CA LEU A 87 -11.03 6.14 -16.91
C LEU A 87 -11.53 7.16 -15.90
N LEU A 88 -11.83 6.71 -14.69
CA LEU A 88 -12.16 7.56 -13.56
C LEU A 88 -10.91 7.79 -12.69
N SER A 89 -10.23 8.92 -12.88
CA SER A 89 -9.05 9.30 -12.08
C SER A 89 -9.25 9.21 -10.56
N PRO A 90 -10.44 9.57 -9.99
CA PRO A 90 -10.70 9.41 -8.56
C PRO A 90 -10.56 7.98 -8.03
N GLY A 91 -10.68 6.96 -8.89
CA GLY A 91 -10.43 5.57 -8.51
C GLY A 91 -8.97 5.32 -8.14
N MET A 92 -8.02 6.05 -8.73
CA MET A 92 -6.59 5.95 -8.41
C MET A 92 -6.22 6.80 -7.20
N ASP A 93 -6.75 8.01 -7.14
CA ASP A 93 -6.57 8.95 -6.03
C ASP A 93 -7.75 9.93 -6.00
N PRO A 94 -8.54 9.98 -4.92
CA PRO A 94 -9.64 10.95 -4.82
C PRO A 94 -9.16 12.40 -4.83
N ASN A 95 -7.90 12.64 -4.46
CA ASN A 95 -7.24 13.94 -4.48
C ASN A 95 -6.18 14.02 -5.60
N PHE A 96 -6.44 13.38 -6.75
CA PHE A 96 -5.57 13.47 -7.92
C PHE A 96 -5.39 14.92 -8.40
N PHE A 97 -4.28 15.19 -9.08
CA PHE A 97 -3.97 16.52 -9.61
C PHE A 97 -4.33 16.61 -11.11
N PRO A 98 -5.16 17.58 -11.52
CA PRO A 98 -5.26 17.98 -12.92
C PRO A 98 -3.89 18.39 -13.47
N ALA A 99 -3.64 18.09 -14.75
CA ALA A 99 -2.37 18.40 -15.41
C ALA A 99 -1.99 19.90 -15.33
N SER A 100 -2.97 20.79 -15.47
CA SER A 100 -2.77 22.24 -15.35
C SER A 100 -2.45 22.69 -13.93
N GLU A 101 -3.08 22.08 -12.92
CA GLU A 101 -2.80 22.40 -11.50
C GLU A 101 -1.37 21.98 -11.14
N ALA A 102 -0.97 20.77 -11.54
CA ALA A 102 0.37 20.28 -11.28
C ALA A 102 1.44 21.10 -12.03
N ALA A 103 1.15 21.61 -13.23
CA ALA A 103 2.04 22.53 -13.94
C ALA A 103 2.16 23.88 -13.21
N GLU A 104 1.05 24.41 -12.70
CA GLU A 104 1.01 25.68 -11.96
C GLU A 104 1.88 25.64 -10.69
N ALA A 105 1.96 24.49 -10.02
CA ALA A 105 2.80 24.31 -8.82
C ALA A 105 4.31 24.57 -9.04
N PHE A 106 4.76 24.68 -10.30
CA PHE A 106 6.15 24.97 -10.69
C PHE A 106 6.28 26.27 -11.48
N SER A 107 5.25 27.12 -11.47
CA SER A 107 5.17 28.32 -12.31
C SER A 107 5.72 29.59 -11.62
N ASP A 108 5.87 29.57 -10.28
CA ASP A 108 6.10 30.74 -9.41
C ASP A 108 7.27 31.65 -9.86
N THR A 109 8.33 31.06 -10.41
CA THR A 109 9.54 31.77 -10.85
C THR A 109 9.77 31.70 -12.37
N ALA A 110 8.82 31.12 -13.11
CA ALA A 110 8.93 30.84 -14.53
C ALA A 110 8.49 32.02 -15.41
N SER A 111 9.22 32.25 -16.50
CA SER A 111 8.78 33.18 -17.56
C SER A 111 7.46 32.72 -18.20
N ASN A 112 6.78 33.61 -18.91
CA ASN A 112 5.52 33.25 -19.59
C ASN A 112 5.70 32.11 -20.62
N ASP A 113 6.84 32.08 -21.31
CA ASP A 113 7.16 31.02 -22.28
C ASP A 113 7.40 29.69 -21.56
N GLN A 114 8.16 29.70 -20.46
CA GLN A 114 8.38 28.51 -19.63
C GLN A 114 7.09 27.96 -19.04
N ARG A 115 6.19 28.83 -18.56
CA ARG A 115 4.86 28.43 -18.08
C ARG A 115 4.04 27.77 -19.18
N SER A 116 4.03 28.38 -20.37
CA SER A 116 3.29 27.83 -21.52
C SER A 116 3.84 26.48 -21.97
N ASP A 117 5.16 26.30 -21.94
CA ASP A 117 5.81 25.03 -22.27
C ASP A 117 5.56 23.95 -21.22
N LEU A 118 5.53 24.31 -19.92
CA LEU A 118 5.16 23.40 -18.84
C LEU A 118 3.69 22.95 -18.98
N ASP A 119 2.75 23.88 -19.13
CA ASP A 119 1.32 23.52 -19.31
C ASP A 119 1.11 22.63 -20.53
N ARG A 120 1.75 22.94 -21.67
CA ARG A 120 1.68 22.11 -22.88
C ARG A 120 2.24 20.70 -22.63
N ARG A 121 3.37 20.59 -21.93
CA ARG A 121 3.99 19.30 -21.60
C ARG A 121 3.09 18.46 -20.70
N PHE A 122 2.59 19.03 -19.61
CA PHE A 122 1.73 18.32 -18.65
C PHE A 122 0.43 17.85 -19.32
N ARG A 123 -0.23 18.70 -20.12
CA ARG A 123 -1.44 18.32 -20.87
C ARG A 123 -1.16 17.25 -21.93
N GLY A 124 -0.02 17.32 -22.61
CA GLY A 124 0.39 16.33 -23.61
C GLY A 124 0.66 14.95 -23.02
N LEU A 125 1.10 14.88 -21.76
CA LEU A 125 1.34 13.64 -21.04
C LEU A 125 0.09 13.07 -20.36
N ALA A 126 -0.94 13.87 -20.11
CA ALA A 126 -2.14 13.44 -19.42
C ALA A 126 -2.86 12.29 -20.14
N PHE A 127 -3.50 11.40 -19.39
CA PHE A 127 -4.40 10.40 -19.96
C PHE A 127 -5.67 11.06 -20.50
N HIS A 128 -6.04 10.76 -21.75
CA HIS A 128 -7.18 11.38 -22.42
C HIS A 128 -8.30 10.37 -22.68
N ASN A 129 -9.46 10.59 -22.05
CA ASN A 129 -10.67 9.82 -22.31
C ASN A 129 -11.34 10.22 -23.63
N PRO A 130 -12.19 9.35 -24.23
CA PRO A 130 -12.41 7.94 -23.88
C PRO A 130 -11.44 7.00 -24.61
N VAL A 131 -11.39 5.74 -24.16
CA VAL A 131 -10.76 4.64 -24.89
C VAL A 131 -11.83 3.97 -25.76
N ARG A 132 -11.86 4.26 -27.07
CA ARG A 132 -12.90 3.72 -27.97
C ARG A 132 -12.66 2.24 -28.30
N PRO A 133 -13.68 1.52 -28.80
CA PRO A 133 -13.52 0.16 -29.31
C PRO A 133 -12.36 0.03 -30.29
N GLY A 134 -11.47 -0.94 -30.06
CA GLY A 134 -10.29 -1.20 -30.89
C GLY A 134 -9.09 -0.27 -30.64
N GLU A 135 -9.25 0.80 -29.84
CA GLU A 135 -8.16 1.72 -29.55
C GLU A 135 -7.27 1.23 -28.40
N THR A 136 -6.04 1.74 -28.40
CA THR A 136 -5.13 1.70 -27.25
C THR A 136 -4.79 3.14 -26.90
N VAL A 137 -5.05 3.53 -25.65
CA VAL A 137 -4.79 4.88 -25.15
C VAL A 137 -3.83 4.78 -23.98
N SER A 138 -2.79 5.62 -23.97
CA SER A 138 -1.82 5.70 -22.89
C SER A 138 -1.62 7.13 -22.42
N GLY A 139 -1.34 7.31 -21.13
CA GLY A 139 -1.00 8.61 -20.56
C GLY A 139 -0.80 8.51 -19.06
N PHE A 140 -0.71 9.68 -18.40
CA PHE A 140 -0.46 9.78 -16.98
C PHE A 140 -1.67 10.31 -16.21
N VAL A 141 -1.88 9.76 -15.03
CA VAL A 141 -2.69 10.38 -13.96
C VAL A 141 -1.74 10.83 -12.87
N LEU A 142 -1.84 12.10 -12.47
CA LEU A 142 -1.01 12.68 -11.42
C LEU A 142 -1.71 12.49 -10.09
N THR A 143 -1.02 11.86 -9.15
CA THR A 143 -1.58 11.44 -7.85
C THR A 143 -0.69 11.94 -6.73
N ASN A 144 -1.15 11.86 -5.48
CA ASN A 144 -0.32 12.16 -4.32
C ASN A 144 0.82 11.15 -4.22
N LEU A 145 2.00 11.66 -3.86
CA LEU A 145 3.18 10.85 -3.62
C LEU A 145 2.92 9.89 -2.48
N ASN A 146 2.97 8.60 -2.79
CA ASN A 146 2.98 7.54 -1.80
C ASN A 146 4.31 6.80 -1.93
N GLU A 147 5.08 6.82 -0.84
CA GLU A 147 6.36 6.15 -0.80
C GLU A 147 6.14 4.66 -0.58
N GLY A 148 6.81 3.86 -1.41
CA GLY A 148 7.02 2.46 -1.15
C GLY A 148 6.25 1.47 -1.96
N ALA A 149 4.94 1.49 -1.82
CA ALA A 149 4.11 0.78 -2.75
C ALA A 149 2.85 1.57 -2.96
N LYS A 150 2.45 1.61 -4.22
CA LYS A 150 1.23 2.26 -4.63
C LYS A 150 0.30 1.20 -5.16
N LEU A 151 -0.86 1.10 -4.55
CA LEU A 151 -1.95 0.40 -5.19
C LEU A 151 -2.58 1.35 -6.22
N VAL A 152 -2.56 0.93 -7.47
CA VAL A 152 -3.21 1.60 -8.58
C VAL A 152 -4.55 0.93 -8.82
N GLN A 153 -5.64 1.61 -8.45
CA GLN A 153 -6.99 1.20 -8.80
C GLN A 153 -7.43 1.91 -10.09
N VAL A 154 -7.71 1.12 -11.13
CA VAL A 154 -8.11 1.60 -12.45
C VAL A 154 -9.58 1.24 -12.65
N ASP A 155 -10.45 2.25 -12.58
CA ASP A 155 -11.87 2.11 -12.83
C ASP A 155 -12.22 2.61 -14.24
N LEU A 156 -12.64 1.69 -15.10
CA LEU A 156 -13.08 1.95 -16.45
C LEU A 156 -14.60 1.76 -16.54
N VAL A 157 -15.31 2.84 -16.84
CA VAL A 157 -16.78 2.82 -16.94
C VAL A 157 -17.26 3.02 -18.37
N ALA A 158 -18.28 2.26 -18.73
CA ALA A 158 -19.02 2.36 -19.98
C ALA A 158 -20.52 2.27 -19.66
N ARG A 159 -21.39 2.54 -20.65
CA ARG A 159 -22.84 2.44 -20.45
C ARG A 159 -23.23 1.01 -20.04
N GLY A 160 -23.71 0.85 -18.80
CA GLY A 160 -24.17 -0.42 -18.25
C GLY A 160 -23.06 -1.44 -17.98
N ARG A 161 -21.79 -1.01 -17.94
CA ARG A 161 -20.64 -1.91 -17.71
C ARG A 161 -19.51 -1.16 -17.01
N ALA A 162 -18.84 -1.82 -16.08
CA ALA A 162 -17.61 -1.33 -15.47
C ALA A 162 -16.56 -2.44 -15.46
N ARG A 163 -15.30 -2.03 -15.47
CA ARG A 163 -14.13 -2.89 -15.24
C ARG A 163 -13.27 -2.21 -14.19
N THR A 164 -12.95 -2.94 -13.14
CA THR A 164 -12.14 -2.43 -12.03
C THR A 164 -10.91 -3.30 -11.90
N PHE A 165 -9.74 -2.69 -12.05
CA PHE A 165 -8.47 -3.36 -11.88
C PHE A 165 -7.81 -2.81 -10.64
N SER A 166 -7.27 -3.69 -9.80
CA SER A 166 -6.45 -3.29 -8.66
C SER A 166 -5.05 -3.87 -8.85
N VAL A 167 -4.08 -2.99 -8.97
CA VAL A 167 -2.70 -3.34 -9.28
C VAL A 167 -1.80 -2.78 -8.21
N PHE A 168 -1.19 -3.67 -7.43
CA PHE A 168 -0.16 -3.25 -6.49
C PHE A 168 1.16 -3.05 -7.24
N VAL A 169 1.74 -1.85 -7.18
CA VAL A 169 2.99 -1.50 -7.84
C VAL A 169 4.00 -1.06 -6.78
N ALA A 170 5.13 -1.75 -6.68
CA ALA A 170 6.24 -1.31 -5.85
C ALA A 170 6.86 -0.04 -6.46
N VAL A 171 7.10 0.99 -5.65
CA VAL A 171 7.79 2.19 -6.08
C VAL A 171 9.29 1.95 -5.91
N PRO A 172 10.13 2.09 -6.94
CA PRO A 172 11.58 1.91 -6.80
C PRO A 172 12.16 2.84 -5.72
N GLY A 173 13.10 2.32 -4.93
CA GLY A 173 13.82 3.12 -3.91
C GLY A 173 13.28 3.02 -2.48
N PHE A 174 12.37 2.10 -2.20
CA PHE A 174 11.79 1.90 -0.87
C PHE A 174 11.90 0.45 -0.40
N GLU A 175 12.23 0.30 0.88
CA GLU A 175 12.37 -0.99 1.56
C GLU A 175 11.23 -1.14 2.59
N GLY A 176 10.14 -1.83 2.22
CA GLY A 176 8.99 -2.15 3.09
C GLY A 176 9.03 -3.59 3.59
N ASP A 177 8.30 -3.98 4.65
CA ASP A 177 8.39 -5.32 5.28
C ASP A 177 8.33 -6.49 4.29
N TYR A 178 7.57 -6.32 3.20
CA TYR A 178 7.47 -7.27 2.10
C TYR A 178 8.80 -7.58 1.39
N THR A 179 9.77 -6.65 1.40
CA THR A 179 11.09 -6.84 0.81
C THR A 179 11.97 -7.74 1.66
N ARG A 180 12.00 -7.55 3.00
CA ARG A 180 12.75 -8.41 3.94
C ARG A 180 12.14 -9.80 4.02
N SER A 181 10.81 -9.87 4.12
CA SER A 181 10.07 -11.13 4.21
C SER A 181 9.99 -11.88 2.87
N GLN A 182 10.34 -11.22 1.75
CA GLN A 182 10.19 -11.69 0.38
C GLN A 182 8.78 -12.26 0.10
N VAL A 183 7.75 -11.74 0.77
CA VAL A 183 6.41 -12.38 0.78
C VAL A 183 5.82 -12.53 -0.61
N PHE A 184 6.03 -11.56 -1.51
CA PHE A 184 5.54 -11.66 -2.89
C PHE A 184 6.21 -12.77 -3.70
N LYS A 185 7.47 -13.10 -3.39
CA LYS A 185 8.14 -14.27 -3.97
C LYS A 185 7.54 -15.55 -3.41
N ARG A 186 7.35 -15.63 -2.08
CA ARG A 186 6.75 -16.81 -1.41
C ARG A 186 5.30 -17.09 -1.81
N ILE A 187 4.54 -16.08 -2.22
CA ILE A 187 3.20 -16.26 -2.80
C ILE A 187 3.28 -17.04 -4.13
N THR A 188 4.32 -16.78 -4.93
CA THR A 188 4.51 -17.36 -6.27
C THR A 188 5.21 -18.71 -6.22
N ASP A 189 6.19 -18.84 -5.33
CA ASP A 189 7.01 -20.03 -5.13
C ASP A 189 7.11 -20.32 -3.62
N PRO A 190 6.12 -21.05 -3.05
CA PRO A 190 6.07 -21.32 -1.63
C PRO A 190 7.14 -22.35 -1.24
N HIS A 191 7.92 -22.03 -0.21
CA HIS A 191 8.96 -22.94 0.31
C HIS A 191 8.38 -24.16 1.06
N GLU A 192 7.13 -24.06 1.54
CA GLU A 192 6.44 -25.11 2.26
C GLU A 192 5.17 -25.54 1.51
N PRO A 193 4.75 -26.81 1.63
CA PRO A 193 3.48 -27.27 1.06
C PRO A 193 2.31 -26.45 1.62
N THR A 194 1.44 -25.95 0.73
CA THR A 194 0.22 -25.26 1.14
C THR A 194 -0.93 -26.22 1.31
N VAL A 195 -1.74 -26.03 2.35
CA VAL A 195 -2.97 -26.80 2.59
C VAL A 195 -4.18 -25.98 2.11
N ASN A 196 -4.91 -26.48 1.12
CA ASN A 196 -6.12 -25.83 0.61
C ASN A 196 -7.38 -26.40 1.27
N TYR A 197 -8.04 -25.59 2.08
CA TYR A 197 -9.34 -25.90 2.67
C TYR A 197 -10.44 -25.52 1.69
N THR A 198 -11.33 -26.48 1.40
CA THR A 198 -12.47 -26.29 0.49
C THR A 198 -13.81 -26.34 1.20
N ASP A 199 -13.79 -26.46 2.53
CA ASP A 199 -14.96 -26.47 3.39
C ASP A 199 -14.75 -25.61 4.65
N ASP A 200 -15.85 -25.02 5.13
CA ASP A 200 -15.85 -24.10 6.27
C ASP A 200 -15.42 -24.78 7.58
N ALA A 201 -15.71 -26.08 7.75
CA ALA A 201 -15.50 -26.76 9.03
C ALA A 201 -14.02 -27.05 9.30
N ASN A 202 -13.31 -27.62 8.31
CA ASN A 202 -11.88 -27.87 8.42
C ASN A 202 -11.08 -26.57 8.41
N PHE A 203 -11.52 -25.57 7.64
CA PHE A 203 -10.89 -24.25 7.69
C PHE A 203 -11.01 -23.63 9.07
N ARG A 204 -12.21 -23.65 9.67
CA ARG A 204 -12.43 -23.18 11.04
C ARG A 204 -11.52 -23.89 12.04
N ALA A 205 -11.46 -25.22 12.00
CA ALA A 205 -10.61 -26.00 12.92
C ALA A 205 -9.12 -25.62 12.81
N ALA A 206 -8.64 -25.37 11.60
CA ALA A 206 -7.28 -24.91 11.36
C ALA A 206 -7.01 -23.52 11.96
N LEU A 207 -7.98 -22.60 11.86
CA LEU A 207 -7.88 -21.27 12.48
C LEU A 207 -7.93 -21.33 14.02
N GLU A 208 -8.73 -22.23 14.59
CA GLU A 208 -8.81 -22.45 16.05
C GLU A 208 -7.50 -23.01 16.62
N ALA A 209 -6.75 -23.78 15.82
CA ALA A 209 -5.47 -24.37 16.21
C ALA A 209 -4.27 -23.41 16.15
N LEU A 210 -4.43 -22.22 15.56
CA LEU A 210 -3.39 -21.19 15.56
C LEU A 210 -3.06 -20.73 16.99
N PRO A 211 -1.83 -20.26 17.25
CA PRO A 211 -1.48 -19.68 18.55
C PRO A 211 -2.34 -18.44 18.85
N CYS A 212 -2.56 -18.14 20.13
CA CYS A 212 -3.38 -17.01 20.54
C CYS A 212 -2.83 -15.66 20.07
N CYS A 213 -1.50 -15.59 20.02
CA CYS A 213 -0.76 -14.35 20.14
C CYS A 213 0.48 -14.41 19.27
N ALA A 214 0.91 -13.25 18.79
CA ALA A 214 2.26 -13.11 18.25
C ALA A 214 3.25 -13.16 19.41
N THR A 215 4.54 -13.35 19.12
CA THR A 215 5.58 -13.48 20.14
C THR A 215 6.74 -12.51 19.91
N ASN A 216 7.68 -12.48 20.85
CA ASN A 216 9.03 -12.01 20.61
C ASN A 216 9.81 -13.00 19.70
N GLU A 217 11.02 -12.63 19.30
CA GLU A 217 11.81 -13.36 18.28
C GLU A 217 12.09 -14.84 18.62
N ASP A 218 12.37 -15.13 19.88
CA ASP A 218 12.65 -16.50 20.36
C ASP A 218 11.41 -17.28 20.79
N GLY A 219 10.23 -16.63 20.78
CA GLY A 219 8.96 -17.24 21.17
C GLY A 219 8.74 -17.40 22.67
N SER A 220 9.59 -16.80 23.52
CA SER A 220 9.49 -16.96 24.99
C SER A 220 8.34 -16.18 25.62
N GLU A 221 7.91 -15.09 25.00
CA GLU A 221 6.90 -14.17 25.54
C GLU A 221 5.79 -13.88 24.53
N ASN A 222 4.56 -13.79 25.01
CA ASN A 222 3.41 -13.42 24.21
C ASN A 222 3.32 -11.89 24.05
N GLY A 223 3.05 -11.45 22.83
CA GLY A 223 2.72 -10.09 22.49
C GLY A 223 1.24 -9.88 22.21
N ASP A 224 0.96 -9.14 21.15
CA ASP A 224 -0.40 -8.76 20.78
C ASP A 224 -1.22 -9.98 20.29
N PRO A 225 -2.55 -9.98 20.50
CA PRO A 225 -3.42 -11.10 20.12
C PRO A 225 -3.56 -11.23 18.59
N LEU A 226 -3.56 -12.46 18.08
CA LEU A 226 -3.80 -12.78 16.67
C LEU A 226 -5.30 -12.82 16.37
N ASN A 227 -5.93 -11.65 16.46
CA ASN A 227 -7.38 -11.42 16.42
C ASN A 227 -7.95 -11.19 14.99
N LEU A 228 -7.14 -11.32 13.94
CA LEU A 228 -7.53 -11.07 12.55
C LEU A 228 -7.10 -12.21 11.62
N VAL A 229 -7.98 -12.58 10.70
CA VAL A 229 -7.69 -13.43 9.54
C VAL A 229 -8.23 -12.76 8.29
N ILE A 230 -7.36 -12.54 7.31
CA ILE A 230 -7.73 -12.01 5.99
C ILE A 230 -7.58 -13.13 4.97
N VAL A 231 -8.65 -13.45 4.26
CA VAL A 231 -8.64 -14.41 3.17
C VAL A 231 -8.79 -13.66 1.86
N GLY A 232 -7.77 -13.72 1.03
CA GLY A 232 -7.75 -12.99 -0.23
C GLY A 232 -6.36 -12.89 -0.85
N SER A 233 -6.32 -12.81 -2.17
CA SER A 233 -5.11 -12.54 -2.93
C SER A 233 -4.62 -11.10 -2.75
N ARG A 234 -3.39 -10.86 -3.21
CA ARG A 234 -2.82 -9.51 -3.35
C ARG A 234 -3.70 -8.58 -4.19
N ASP A 235 -4.50 -9.13 -5.10
CA ASP A 235 -5.33 -8.36 -6.04
C ASP A 235 -6.79 -8.19 -5.55
N ASP A 236 -7.16 -8.65 -4.34
CA ASP A 236 -8.51 -8.43 -3.78
C ASP A 236 -8.50 -7.82 -2.35
N ALA A 237 -7.81 -8.44 -1.38
CA ALA A 237 -7.83 -8.02 0.02
C ALA A 237 -7.01 -6.76 0.28
N LEU A 238 -5.78 -6.68 -0.23
CA LEU A 238 -4.96 -5.46 -0.10
C LEU A 238 -5.65 -4.25 -0.78
N PRO A 239 -6.27 -4.40 -1.97
CA PRO A 239 -7.08 -3.36 -2.55
C PRO A 239 -8.21 -2.85 -1.68
N ALA A 240 -8.93 -3.76 -1.02
CA ALA A 240 -9.98 -3.39 -0.09
C ALA A 240 -9.46 -2.51 1.05
N LEU A 241 -8.31 -2.87 1.64
CA LEU A 241 -7.66 -2.08 2.69
C LEU A 241 -7.24 -0.69 2.20
N VAL A 242 -6.51 -0.60 1.09
CA VAL A 242 -6.00 0.69 0.60
C VAL A 242 -7.14 1.62 0.18
N ARG A 243 -8.22 1.10 -0.44
CA ARG A 243 -9.42 1.89 -0.76
C ARG A 243 -10.04 2.53 0.47
N ARG A 244 -9.87 1.91 1.63
CA ARG A 244 -10.34 2.43 2.92
C ARG A 244 -9.27 3.24 3.66
N GLY A 245 -8.17 3.61 3.01
CA GLY A 245 -7.15 4.52 3.53
C GLY A 245 -6.09 3.84 4.41
N TRP A 246 -5.91 2.53 4.30
CA TRP A 246 -4.80 1.82 4.94
C TRP A 246 -3.52 1.93 4.09
N SER A 247 -2.43 2.38 4.71
CA SER A 247 -1.10 2.56 4.07
C SER A 247 -0.09 1.56 4.62
N LEU A 248 0.79 1.03 3.78
CA LEU A 248 1.89 0.17 4.23
C LEU A 248 2.93 0.97 5.03
N THR A 249 3.54 0.35 6.04
CA THR A 249 4.63 0.97 6.82
C THR A 249 6.01 0.68 6.22
N GLU A 250 6.97 1.61 6.35
CA GLU A 250 8.37 1.38 5.97
C GLU A 250 9.06 0.43 6.94
N GLN A 251 10.11 -0.25 6.51
CA GLN A 251 10.98 -0.99 7.44
C GLN A 251 11.82 -0.05 8.31
N LYS A 252 12.25 -0.57 9.47
CA LYS A 252 13.33 0.04 10.26
C LYS A 252 14.67 -0.09 9.52
N TRP A 253 15.04 0.92 8.72
CA TRP A 253 16.39 1.07 8.15
C TRP A 253 16.91 2.50 8.33
N SER A 254 18.21 2.71 8.14
CA SER A 254 18.89 3.98 8.46
C SER A 254 18.30 5.21 7.75
N GLY A 255 17.77 5.04 6.54
CA GLY A 255 17.05 6.07 5.80
C GLY A 255 15.70 6.43 6.43
N ALA A 256 14.87 5.43 6.75
CA ALA A 256 13.59 5.62 7.44
C ALA A 256 13.77 6.27 8.83
N ILE A 257 14.84 5.94 9.56
CA ILE A 257 15.16 6.56 10.85
C ILE A 257 15.53 8.04 10.68
N ARG A 258 16.38 8.39 9.70
CA ARG A 258 16.73 9.80 9.41
C ARG A 258 15.51 10.62 8.98
N ARG A 259 14.62 10.01 8.19
CA ARG A 259 13.36 10.65 7.75
C ARG A 259 12.36 10.79 8.88
N MET A 260 12.24 9.80 9.76
CA MET A 260 11.44 9.88 10.98
C MET A 260 11.93 11.02 11.89
N ILE A 261 13.25 11.17 12.06
CA ILE A 261 13.85 12.30 12.80
C ILE A 261 13.55 13.62 12.08
N SER A 262 13.70 13.69 10.77
CA SER A 262 13.42 14.90 9.99
C SER A 262 11.95 15.32 10.06
N ALA A 263 11.02 14.38 9.94
CA ALA A 263 9.57 14.62 10.01
C ALA A 263 9.15 15.05 11.42
N ALA A 264 9.73 14.45 12.47
CA ALA A 264 9.53 14.88 13.84
C ALA A 264 10.03 16.31 14.12
N LEU A 265 11.08 16.76 13.41
CA LEU A 265 11.60 18.13 13.49
C LEU A 265 10.79 19.13 12.65
N SER A 266 10.23 18.72 11.51
CA SER A 266 9.41 19.59 10.64
C SER A 266 7.93 19.67 11.05
N GLY A 267 7.46 18.76 11.92
CA GLY A 267 6.05 18.68 12.33
C GLY A 267 5.15 17.98 11.30
N ASP A 268 5.73 17.33 10.29
CA ASP A 268 4.99 16.61 9.25
C ASP A 268 4.51 15.24 9.74
N ALA A 269 3.32 14.82 9.31
CA ALA A 269 2.82 13.48 9.60
C ALA A 269 3.66 12.41 8.89
N TYR A 270 4.34 11.54 9.64
CA TYR A 270 5.10 10.42 9.07
C TYR A 270 4.19 9.21 8.84
N VAL A 271 3.46 9.24 7.71
CA VAL A 271 2.38 8.30 7.34
C VAL A 271 2.86 6.86 7.10
N ASN A 272 4.16 6.58 7.12
CA ASN A 272 4.72 5.24 6.94
C ASN A 272 5.60 4.78 8.13
N ALA A 273 5.48 5.40 9.31
CA ALA A 273 6.33 5.10 10.46
C ALA A 273 6.46 3.58 10.77
N PRO A 274 7.70 3.07 10.95
CA PRO A 274 7.92 1.66 11.17
C PRO A 274 7.29 1.17 12.48
N VAL A 275 6.73 -0.03 12.46
CA VAL A 275 6.23 -0.73 13.65
C VAL A 275 7.30 -1.65 14.22
N SER A 276 7.24 -1.96 15.52
CA SER A 276 8.11 -2.97 16.12
C SER A 276 7.73 -4.37 15.64
N ASP A 277 8.77 -5.19 15.42
CA ASP A 277 8.65 -6.57 14.96
C ASP A 277 7.91 -7.41 16.00
N LEU A 278 6.93 -8.15 15.53
CA LEU A 278 6.33 -9.27 16.24
C LEU A 278 6.54 -10.53 15.41
N TYR A 279 6.54 -11.68 16.06
CA TYR A 279 6.90 -12.94 15.41
C TYR A 279 5.72 -13.92 15.40
N LEU A 280 5.58 -14.59 14.26
CA LEU A 280 4.67 -15.71 14.05
C LEU A 280 5.28 -16.61 12.98
N PHE A 281 5.11 -17.93 13.13
CA PHE A 281 5.70 -18.93 12.23
C PHE A 281 7.23 -18.76 12.10
N GLY A 282 7.90 -18.41 13.19
CA GLY A 282 9.36 -18.25 13.25
C GLY A 282 9.93 -17.04 12.52
N ARG A 283 9.11 -16.03 12.17
CA ARG A 283 9.56 -14.82 11.47
C ARG A 283 8.76 -13.57 11.84
N ALA A 284 9.36 -12.41 11.56
CA ALA A 284 8.70 -11.11 11.67
C ALA A 284 7.50 -10.99 10.70
N GLN A 285 6.62 -10.01 10.93
CA GLN A 285 5.46 -9.72 10.07
C GLN A 285 5.85 -9.56 8.59
N ASP A 286 5.00 -10.08 7.71
CA ASP A 286 5.22 -10.01 6.26
C ASP A 286 4.76 -8.67 5.68
N LEU A 287 3.71 -8.10 6.27
CA LEU A 287 3.17 -6.78 5.97
C LEU A 287 2.75 -6.11 7.29
N ALA A 288 2.91 -4.78 7.34
CA ALA A 288 2.26 -3.94 8.33
C ALA A 288 1.58 -2.76 7.62
N LEU A 289 0.35 -2.47 8.06
CA LEU A 289 -0.44 -1.35 7.54
C LEU A 289 -0.93 -0.47 8.67
N GLN A 290 -1.08 0.82 8.39
CA GLN A 290 -1.65 1.78 9.32
C GLN A 290 -2.65 2.71 8.64
N LYS A 291 -3.63 3.16 9.42
CA LYS A 291 -4.61 4.16 9.02
C LYS A 291 -4.61 5.29 10.05
N ALA A 292 -4.17 6.47 9.63
CA ALA A 292 -4.10 7.65 10.49
C ALA A 292 -5.50 8.22 10.76
N ARG A 293 -5.72 8.83 11.94
CA ARG A 293 -6.91 9.59 12.28
C ARG A 293 -6.57 11.04 12.59
N GLY A 294 -6.17 11.80 11.56
CA GLY A 294 -5.89 13.24 11.65
C GLY A 294 -4.50 13.60 12.21
N ASP A 295 -3.91 12.79 13.09
CA ASP A 295 -2.53 12.92 13.56
C ASP A 295 -1.77 11.57 13.63
N ILE A 296 -0.48 11.61 13.98
CA ILE A 296 0.39 10.43 14.11
C ILE A 296 0.24 9.70 15.46
N HIS A 297 -0.39 10.33 16.45
CA HIS A 297 -0.52 9.81 17.81
C HIS A 297 -1.72 8.87 17.96
N GLN A 298 -2.73 9.04 17.09
CA GLN A 298 -3.93 8.21 17.00
C GLN A 298 -3.99 7.50 15.65
N ARG A 299 -3.69 6.20 15.65
CA ARG A 299 -3.69 5.38 14.44
C ARG A 299 -4.23 3.99 14.73
N ASN A 300 -4.89 3.38 13.76
CA ASN A 300 -5.06 1.93 13.78
C ASN A 300 -3.86 1.32 13.06
N HIS A 301 -3.32 0.22 13.58
CA HIS A 301 -2.25 -0.50 12.92
C HIS A 301 -2.55 -2.00 12.88
N MET A 302 -2.14 -2.65 11.80
CA MET A 302 -2.23 -4.09 11.67
C MET A 302 -0.91 -4.69 11.21
N ARG A 303 -0.67 -5.94 11.62
CA ARG A 303 0.41 -6.80 11.13
C ARG A 303 -0.19 -8.05 10.53
N LEU A 304 0.38 -8.50 9.42
CA LEU A 304 -0.09 -9.68 8.68
C LEU A 304 1.08 -10.62 8.39
N TRP A 305 0.82 -11.92 8.57
CA TRP A 305 1.69 -13.02 8.22
C TRP A 305 0.96 -13.94 7.25
N LEU A 306 1.57 -14.21 6.11
CA LEU A 306 1.08 -15.21 5.17
C LEU A 306 1.23 -16.61 5.78
N SER A 307 0.12 -17.32 5.95
CA SER A 307 0.16 -18.72 6.38
C SER A 307 0.41 -19.67 5.20
N ASN A 308 0.67 -20.93 5.48
CA ASN A 308 0.66 -22.01 4.49
C ASN A 308 -0.78 -22.51 4.17
N MET A 309 -1.81 -21.85 4.70
CA MET A 309 -3.21 -22.20 4.45
C MET A 309 -3.75 -21.46 3.22
N ARG A 310 -4.64 -22.13 2.50
CA ARG A 310 -5.51 -21.54 1.48
C ARG A 310 -6.96 -21.87 1.81
N TYR A 311 -7.87 -20.98 1.44
CA TYR A 311 -9.31 -21.22 1.52
C TYR A 311 -9.93 -20.96 0.15
N HIS A 312 -10.43 -22.01 -0.49
CA HIS A 312 -10.82 -22.02 -1.91
C HIS A 312 -9.73 -21.38 -2.80
N ASP A 313 -8.50 -21.86 -2.63
CA ASP A 313 -7.28 -21.41 -3.34
C ASP A 313 -6.83 -19.96 -3.06
N ARG A 314 -7.58 -19.20 -2.26
CA ARG A 314 -7.22 -17.85 -1.83
C ARG A 314 -6.20 -17.90 -0.70
N LEU A 315 -5.29 -16.93 -0.68
CA LEU A 315 -4.28 -16.82 0.38
C LEU A 315 -4.95 -16.54 1.72
N VAL A 316 -4.40 -17.11 2.80
CA VAL A 316 -4.84 -16.85 4.17
C VAL A 316 -3.74 -16.12 4.92
N TRP A 317 -4.04 -14.91 5.35
CA TRP A 317 -3.20 -14.06 6.19
C TRP A 317 -3.69 -14.13 7.62
N VAL A 318 -2.81 -14.51 8.54
CA VAL A 318 -3.06 -14.41 9.98
C VAL A 318 -2.54 -13.06 10.43
N GLY A 319 -3.29 -12.36 11.26
CA GLY A 319 -2.99 -10.98 11.58
C GLY A 319 -3.38 -10.57 12.98
N GLN A 320 -2.93 -9.37 13.29
CA GLN A 320 -3.18 -8.64 14.51
C GLN A 320 -3.64 -7.24 14.11
N ILE A 321 -4.72 -6.76 14.72
CA ILE A 321 -5.23 -5.40 14.59
C ILE A 321 -5.37 -4.78 15.98
N SER A 322 -4.87 -3.57 16.14
CA SER A 322 -5.03 -2.77 17.36
C SER A 322 -5.15 -1.28 17.02
N ARG A 323 -5.52 -0.52 18.04
CA ARG A 323 -5.61 0.93 17.98
C ARG A 323 -4.58 1.53 18.92
N ASP A 324 -3.85 2.52 18.43
CA ASP A 324 -3.00 3.39 19.23
C ASP A 324 -3.82 4.60 19.68
N ILE A 325 -3.85 4.86 20.99
CA ILE A 325 -4.59 5.98 21.63
C ILE A 325 -3.66 7.07 22.20
N GLY A 326 -2.36 6.95 21.97
CA GLY A 326 -1.38 7.96 22.37
C GLY A 326 0.06 7.47 22.29
N ILE A 327 0.97 8.24 22.87
CA ILE A 327 2.40 7.91 22.97
C ILE A 327 2.82 7.83 24.44
N ARG A 328 3.73 6.92 24.74
CA ARG A 328 4.31 6.67 26.07
C ARG A 328 5.83 6.58 25.96
N LEU A 329 6.54 7.22 26.89
CA LEU A 329 7.98 7.02 27.04
C LEU A 329 8.24 5.61 27.59
N THR A 330 9.13 4.85 26.95
CA THR A 330 9.47 3.49 27.37
C THR A 330 10.95 3.22 27.18
N TRP A 331 11.54 2.40 28.05
CA TRP A 331 12.91 1.91 27.89
C TRP A 331 12.96 0.62 27.03
N HIS A 332 11.80 0.08 26.66
CA HIS A 332 11.65 -1.19 25.94
C HIS A 332 11.62 -1.03 24.41
N SER A 333 11.78 0.19 23.87
CA SER A 333 11.86 0.44 22.43
C SER A 333 13.13 1.19 22.06
N SER A 334 13.66 0.94 20.86
CA SER A 334 14.86 1.59 20.33
C SER A 334 14.72 3.10 20.11
N THR A 335 13.48 3.62 20.15
CA THR A 335 13.14 5.04 19.99
C THR A 335 12.80 5.71 21.32
N PHE A 336 12.94 5.01 22.45
CA PHE A 336 12.57 5.43 23.80
C PHE A 336 11.12 5.90 23.98
N THR A 337 10.28 5.63 22.98
CA THR A 337 8.86 5.97 22.90
C THR A 337 8.14 4.80 22.26
N THR A 338 6.97 4.44 22.79
CA THR A 338 6.05 3.45 22.21
C THR A 338 4.66 4.06 22.14
N HIS A 339 3.85 3.61 21.19
CA HIS A 339 2.44 3.97 21.21
C HIS A 339 1.74 3.24 22.36
N LYS A 340 0.77 3.90 22.98
CA LYS A 340 -0.13 3.28 23.95
C LYS A 340 -1.26 2.64 23.16
N ILE A 341 -1.36 1.32 23.23
CA ILE A 341 -2.46 0.57 22.62
C ILE A 341 -3.74 0.75 23.46
N ASP A 342 -4.88 0.86 22.79
CA ASP A 342 -6.21 0.78 23.40
C ASP A 342 -6.38 -0.61 24.03
N PRO A 343 -6.68 -0.71 25.33
CA PRO A 343 -6.88 -2.01 25.95
C PRO A 343 -8.06 -2.80 25.35
N ASP A 344 -9.04 -2.16 24.72
CA ASP A 344 -10.09 -2.84 23.96
C ASP A 344 -9.64 -3.17 22.53
N VAL A 345 -9.00 -4.34 22.36
CA VAL A 345 -8.57 -4.79 21.03
C VAL A 345 -9.74 -5.28 20.15
N ASP A 346 -10.92 -5.52 20.74
CA ASP A 346 -12.11 -5.96 20.01
C ASP A 346 -12.83 -4.80 19.33
N GLU A 347 -12.76 -3.60 19.90
CA GLU A 347 -13.21 -2.38 19.23
C GLU A 347 -12.44 -2.17 17.92
N ALA A 348 -11.10 -2.31 17.94
CA ALA A 348 -10.28 -2.14 16.75
C ALA A 348 -10.62 -3.18 15.67
N ARG A 349 -10.88 -4.43 16.08
CA ARG A 349 -11.33 -5.53 15.22
C ARG A 349 -12.70 -5.26 14.61
N THR A 350 -13.65 -4.75 15.41
CA THR A 350 -15.00 -4.40 14.97
C THR A 350 -14.98 -3.24 13.99
N ALA A 351 -14.26 -2.16 14.33
CA ALA A 351 -14.11 -0.99 13.47
C ALA A 351 -13.47 -1.36 12.12
N LEU A 352 -12.47 -2.25 12.10
CA LEU A 352 -11.91 -2.76 10.85
C LEU A 352 -12.96 -3.51 10.03
N THR A 353 -13.76 -4.37 10.67
CA THR A 353 -14.80 -5.16 9.99
C THR A 353 -15.85 -4.26 9.34
N GLU A 354 -16.34 -3.26 10.08
CA GLU A 354 -17.28 -2.26 9.55
C GLU A 354 -16.67 -1.46 8.39
N ASP A 355 -15.42 -0.99 8.54
CA ASP A 355 -14.72 -0.26 7.49
C ASP A 355 -14.53 -1.10 6.22
N MET A 356 -14.28 -2.41 6.38
CA MET A 356 -14.15 -3.36 5.28
C MET A 356 -15.49 -3.66 4.60
N ALA A 357 -16.63 -3.57 5.28
CA ALA A 357 -17.94 -3.67 4.63
C ALA A 357 -18.13 -2.54 3.60
N TYR A 358 -17.60 -1.34 3.87
CA TYR A 358 -17.57 -0.22 2.92
C TYR A 358 -16.44 -0.28 1.89
N SER A 359 -15.61 -1.33 1.90
CA SER A 359 -14.58 -1.53 0.87
C SER A 359 -15.16 -1.98 -0.46
N GLN A 360 -16.40 -2.48 -0.48
CA GLN A 360 -17.06 -3.13 -1.63
C GLN A 360 -16.41 -4.44 -2.08
N ASN A 361 -15.39 -4.97 -1.41
CA ASN A 361 -14.75 -6.25 -1.78
C ASN A 361 -14.91 -7.34 -0.72
N LEU A 362 -15.48 -7.02 0.45
CA LEU A 362 -15.78 -8.00 1.49
C LEU A 362 -16.90 -8.93 1.00
N MET A 363 -16.59 -10.21 0.84
CA MET A 363 -17.51 -11.26 0.37
C MET A 363 -18.19 -11.94 1.55
N LYS A 364 -17.41 -12.32 2.57
CA LYS A 364 -17.88 -13.13 3.69
C LYS A 364 -17.14 -12.75 4.95
N MET A 365 -17.83 -12.73 6.09
CA MET A 365 -17.22 -12.43 7.38
C MET A 365 -17.68 -13.40 8.47
N GLY A 366 -16.91 -13.53 9.54
CA GLY A 366 -17.29 -14.38 10.67
C GLY A 366 -16.29 -14.33 11.80
N HIS A 367 -16.61 -15.02 12.87
CA HIS A 367 -15.76 -15.10 14.04
C HIS A 367 -15.46 -16.55 14.42
N VAL A 368 -14.24 -16.77 14.89
CA VAL A 368 -13.72 -18.08 15.28
C VAL A 368 -12.97 -17.95 16.60
N THR A 369 -12.97 -18.98 17.44
CA THR A 369 -12.18 -18.98 18.68
C THR A 369 -10.68 -19.08 18.39
N GLY A 370 -9.85 -18.82 19.40
CA GLY A 370 -8.42 -19.17 19.35
C GLY A 370 -7.50 -18.22 20.13
N VAL A 371 -7.92 -16.98 20.39
CA VAL A 371 -7.15 -16.04 21.22
C VAL A 371 -7.37 -16.34 22.71
N GLY A 372 -8.58 -16.77 23.05
CA GLY A 372 -9.03 -17.02 24.42
C GLY A 372 -9.34 -15.71 25.16
N PRO A 373 -10.40 -15.66 25.97
CA PRO A 373 -10.87 -14.42 26.55
C PRO A 373 -9.89 -13.84 27.60
N ALA A 374 -9.91 -12.53 27.75
CA ALA A 374 -9.28 -11.78 28.82
C ALA A 374 -10.26 -10.67 29.24
N GLN A 375 -10.67 -10.65 30.52
CA GLN A 375 -11.63 -9.66 31.01
C GLN A 375 -10.94 -8.34 31.34
N GLU A 376 -11.66 -7.23 31.24
CA GLU A 376 -11.15 -5.91 31.65
C GLU A 376 -10.67 -5.87 33.11
N SER A 377 -11.29 -6.67 33.99
CA SER A 377 -10.89 -6.83 35.40
C SER A 377 -9.58 -7.61 35.59
N ALA A 378 -9.14 -8.36 34.59
CA ALA A 378 -7.93 -9.18 34.59
C ALA A 378 -7.30 -9.22 33.18
N PRO A 379 -6.79 -8.06 32.70
CA PRO A 379 -6.27 -7.94 31.35
C PRO A 379 -4.95 -8.72 31.19
N ARG A 380 -4.65 -9.14 29.97
CA ARG A 380 -3.32 -9.63 29.60
C ARG A 380 -2.43 -8.44 29.26
N THR A 381 -1.12 -8.67 29.18
CA THR A 381 -0.15 -7.66 28.75
C THR A 381 0.57 -8.12 27.49
N ASN A 382 0.85 -7.19 26.60
CA ASN A 382 1.72 -7.44 25.44
C ASN A 382 3.22 -7.22 25.80
N LEU A 383 4.10 -7.33 24.80
CA LEU A 383 5.54 -7.15 24.96
C LEU A 383 5.96 -5.72 25.36
N THR A 384 5.09 -4.72 25.16
CA THR A 384 5.33 -3.34 25.61
C THR A 384 4.76 -3.06 26.99
N THR A 385 4.24 -4.09 27.68
CA THR A 385 3.57 -4.04 28.99
C THR A 385 2.23 -3.30 28.98
N ASP A 386 1.67 -3.04 27.80
CA ASP A 386 0.35 -2.43 27.68
C ASP A 386 -0.73 -3.49 27.94
N PRO A 387 -1.72 -3.19 28.80
CA PRO A 387 -2.80 -4.13 29.09
C PRO A 387 -3.77 -4.21 27.92
N TYR A 388 -4.36 -5.38 27.69
CA TYR A 388 -5.46 -5.59 26.77
C TYR A 388 -6.48 -6.61 27.30
N TYR A 389 -7.73 -6.44 26.91
CA TYR A 389 -8.83 -7.36 27.13
C TYR A 389 -9.50 -7.72 25.80
N THR A 390 -10.11 -8.91 25.73
CA THR A 390 -10.73 -9.44 24.51
C THR A 390 -11.75 -10.54 24.83
N ASP A 391 -12.77 -10.68 24.00
CA ASP A 391 -13.71 -11.80 23.96
C ASP A 391 -13.06 -13.13 23.54
N GLY A 392 -11.83 -13.08 23.02
CA GLY A 392 -11.02 -14.25 22.67
C GLY A 392 -11.25 -14.79 21.25
N TYR A 393 -11.99 -14.07 20.42
CA TYR A 393 -12.24 -14.43 19.02
C TYR A 393 -11.24 -13.80 18.05
N ARG A 394 -11.15 -14.41 16.87
CA ARG A 394 -10.55 -13.83 15.67
C ARG A 394 -11.68 -13.48 14.70
N VAL A 395 -11.61 -12.32 14.08
CA VAL A 395 -12.46 -12.04 12.91
C VAL A 395 -11.84 -12.66 11.67
N VAL A 396 -12.67 -13.21 10.80
CA VAL A 396 -12.29 -13.75 9.50
C VAL A 396 -12.98 -12.92 8.44
N LEU A 397 -12.21 -12.29 7.55
CA LEU A 397 -12.68 -11.44 6.47
C LEU A 397 -12.24 -12.04 5.14
N VAL A 398 -13.20 -12.46 4.30
CA VAL A 398 -12.96 -13.04 2.99
C VAL A 398 -13.25 -12.01 1.92
N PHE A 399 -12.29 -11.76 1.04
CA PHE A 399 -12.38 -10.77 -0.02
C PHE A 399 -12.52 -11.41 -1.40
N ASP A 400 -13.25 -10.73 -2.27
CA ASP A 400 -13.33 -11.04 -3.70
C ASP A 400 -12.91 -9.87 -4.57
N ARG A 401 -12.53 -10.16 -5.81
CA ARG A 401 -12.21 -9.13 -6.81
C ARG A 401 -13.46 -8.40 -7.29
N THR A 402 -14.59 -9.11 -7.39
CA THR A 402 -15.86 -8.53 -7.84
C THR A 402 -16.45 -7.64 -6.75
N PRO A 403 -16.86 -6.39 -7.08
CA PRO A 403 -17.57 -5.55 -6.14
C PRO A 403 -18.84 -6.22 -5.60
N ARG A 404 -19.04 -6.13 -4.28
CA ARG A 404 -20.19 -6.64 -3.53
C ARG A 404 -20.92 -5.50 -2.85
N SER A 405 -22.24 -5.52 -2.91
CA SER A 405 -23.08 -4.63 -2.10
C SER A 405 -23.20 -5.15 -0.67
N LEU A 406 -23.53 -4.27 0.28
CA LEU A 406 -23.67 -4.63 1.70
C LEU A 406 -24.63 -5.83 1.95
N PRO A 407 -25.80 -5.93 1.28
CA PRO A 407 -26.71 -7.06 1.47
C PRO A 407 -26.18 -8.40 0.95
N GLU A 408 -25.14 -8.39 0.11
CA GLU A 408 -24.53 -9.60 -0.47
C GLU A 408 -23.37 -10.14 0.39
N ILE A 409 -23.03 -9.47 1.49
CA ILE A 409 -21.98 -9.93 2.40
C ILE A 409 -22.50 -11.14 3.19
N GLU A 410 -21.89 -12.29 2.96
CA GLU A 410 -22.22 -13.53 3.65
C GLU A 410 -21.64 -13.56 5.07
N VAL A 411 -22.25 -14.35 5.95
CA VAL A 411 -21.76 -14.57 7.32
C VAL A 411 -21.48 -16.05 7.53
N PHE A 412 -20.28 -16.40 8.01
CA PHE A 412 -19.97 -17.76 8.40
C PHE A 412 -20.93 -18.22 9.52
N PRO A 413 -21.47 -19.46 9.46
CA PRO A 413 -22.36 -19.99 10.48
C PRO A 413 -21.61 -20.48 11.74
N TRP A 414 -20.56 -19.78 12.17
CA TRP A 414 -19.69 -20.17 13.27
C TRP A 414 -20.09 -19.49 14.59
N ILE A 415 -19.68 -18.25 14.78
CA ILE A 415 -20.06 -17.41 15.91
C ILE A 415 -20.82 -16.21 15.36
N LEU A 416 -22.10 -16.11 15.71
CA LEU A 416 -23.01 -15.14 15.12
C LEU A 416 -22.67 -13.69 15.56
N PRO A 417 -22.67 -12.72 14.63
CA PRO A 417 -22.28 -11.32 14.89
C PRO A 417 -23.04 -10.63 16.03
N HIS A 418 -24.31 -10.98 16.25
CA HIS A 418 -25.14 -10.42 17.32
C HIS A 418 -24.69 -10.82 18.74
N ARG A 419 -23.76 -11.77 18.88
CA ARG A 419 -23.10 -12.07 20.17
C ARG A 419 -21.89 -11.17 20.44
N ILE A 420 -21.45 -10.39 19.45
CA ILE A 420 -20.18 -9.67 19.43
C ILE A 420 -20.41 -8.16 19.31
N MET A 421 -21.37 -7.73 18.49
CA MET A 421 -21.91 -6.39 18.60
C MET A 421 -22.55 -6.29 19.99
N HIS A 422 -22.29 -5.24 20.77
CA HIS A 422 -22.98 -5.00 22.04
C HIS A 422 -24.47 -4.78 21.79
N VAL A 423 -25.21 -5.87 21.63
CA VAL A 423 -26.66 -5.86 21.46
C VAL A 423 -27.25 -5.61 22.83
N THR A 424 -28.02 -4.53 22.96
CA THR A 424 -28.82 -4.25 24.16
C THR A 424 -29.59 -5.51 24.54
N PRO A 425 -29.54 -5.96 25.81
CA PRO A 425 -30.30 -7.13 26.25
C PRO A 425 -31.77 -7.02 25.81
N GLY A 426 -32.21 -7.97 24.97
CA GLY A 426 -33.58 -8.02 24.46
C GLY A 426 -33.80 -7.60 23.00
N ALA A 427 -32.77 -7.16 22.27
CA ALA A 427 -32.94 -6.95 20.83
C ALA A 427 -33.08 -8.31 20.12
N LYS A 428 -34.11 -8.42 19.26
CA LYS A 428 -34.30 -9.56 18.35
C LYS A 428 -33.73 -9.21 16.97
N PRO A 429 -33.32 -10.22 16.17
CA PRO A 429 -32.71 -10.04 14.85
C PRO A 429 -33.55 -9.20 13.89
#